data_AF-A0A554SFV2-F1
#
_entry.id   AF-A0A554SFV2-F1
#
_cell.length_a   1.000
_cell.length_b   1.000
_cell.length_c   1.000
_cell.angle_alpha   90.00
_cell.angle_beta   90.00
_cell.angle_gamma   90.00
#
_symmetry.space_group_name_H-M   'P 1'
#
loop_
_entity.id
_entity.type
_entity.pdbx_description
1 polymer ?
#
loop_
_entity_poly.entity_id
_entity_poly.type
_entity_poly.pdbx_seq_one_letter_code
_entity_poly.pdbx_strand_id
1 'polypeptide(L)' 'MSDEQQDQPRPVLRVVKGDLTEEELAALVAVVSVRNAAAAHAAARRPRRVRSEWGHPARQHRTALRVGPGQWRASSW' A
#
# COMPACT_ATOMS: atom_id res chain seq x y z
N MET A 1 -42.01 -6.41 16.32
CA MET A 1 -41.90 -6.08 14.88
C MET A 1 -41.10 -4.80 14.81
N SER A 2 -40.13 -4.73 13.89
CA SER A 2 -39.20 -3.62 13.61
C SER A 2 -37.77 -3.84 14.12
N ASP A 3 -36.95 -4.41 13.24
CA ASP A 3 -35.59 -3.97 12.93
C ASP A 3 -35.13 -4.74 11.67
N GLU A 4 -35.68 -4.36 10.52
CA GLU A 4 -35.14 -4.73 9.19
C GLU A 4 -34.36 -3.51 8.66
N GLN A 5 -33.35 -3.08 9.40
CA GLN A 5 -32.37 -2.15 8.86
C GLN A 5 -31.49 -2.94 7.89
N GLN A 6 -31.91 -2.94 6.62
CA GLN A 6 -31.18 -3.54 5.51
C GLN A 6 -29.76 -2.95 5.48
N ASP A 7 -28.75 -3.83 5.53
CA ASP A 7 -27.34 -3.49 5.37
C ASP A 7 -27.07 -3.08 3.92
N GLN A 8 -27.42 -1.84 3.58
CA GLN A 8 -27.28 -1.34 2.23
C GLN A 8 -25.79 -1.14 1.91
N PRO A 9 -25.25 -1.82 0.87
CA PRO A 9 -23.84 -1.72 0.52
C PRO A 9 -23.48 -0.27 0.20
N ARG A 10 -22.41 0.22 0.82
CA ARG A 10 -21.96 1.59 0.66
C ARG A 10 -21.55 1.83 -0.81
N PRO A 11 -22.06 2.87 -1.47
CA PRO A 11 -21.82 3.10 -2.89
C PRO A 11 -20.33 3.40 -3.16
N VAL A 12 -19.80 2.83 -4.25
CA VAL A 12 -18.41 3.00 -4.68
C VAL A 12 -18.14 4.42 -5.20
N LEU A 13 -19.17 5.07 -5.74
CA LEU A 13 -19.12 6.45 -6.25
C LEU A 13 -20.44 7.16 -5.91
N ARG A 14 -20.35 8.42 -5.43
CA ARG A 14 -21.51 9.26 -5.10
C ARG A 14 -21.34 10.65 -5.71
N VAL A 15 -22.33 11.08 -6.48
CA VAL A 15 -22.44 12.47 -6.95
C VAL A 15 -22.98 13.31 -5.80
N VAL A 16 -22.21 14.29 -5.34
CA VAL A 16 -22.58 15.14 -4.20
C VAL A 16 -23.24 16.45 -4.66
N LYS A 17 -22.94 16.90 -5.88
CA LYS A 17 -23.44 18.16 -6.45
C LYS A 17 -23.50 18.07 -7.97
N GLY A 18 -24.50 18.73 -8.56
CA GLY A 18 -24.74 18.80 -10.01
C GLY A 18 -25.85 17.84 -10.44
N ASP A 19 -26.59 18.23 -11.48
CA ASP A 19 -27.49 17.34 -12.22
C ASP A 19 -26.73 16.90 -13.48
N LEU A 20 -26.29 15.64 -13.50
CA LEU A 20 -25.49 15.09 -14.59
C LEU A 20 -26.43 14.43 -15.58
N THR A 21 -26.22 14.68 -16.87
CA THR A 21 -26.92 13.89 -17.88
C THR A 21 -26.39 12.45 -17.87
N GLU A 22 -27.15 11.52 -18.46
CA GLU A 22 -26.76 10.10 -18.51
C GLU A 22 -25.40 9.93 -19.23
N GLU A 23 -25.15 10.73 -20.26
CA GLU A 23 -23.90 10.73 -21.02
C GLU A 23 -22.72 11.20 -20.18
N GLU A 24 -22.90 12.26 -19.38
CA GLU A 24 -21.85 12.78 -18.51
C GLU A 24 -21.52 11.80 -17.38
N LEU A 25 -22.55 11.18 -16.80
CA LEU A 25 -22.37 10.12 -15.80
C LEU A 25 -21.61 8.93 -16.40
N ALA A 26 -21.98 8.49 -17.61
CA ALA A 26 -21.29 7.40 -18.31
C ALA A 26 -19.82 7.75 -18.60
N ALA A 27 -19.55 8.97 -19.04
CA ALA A 27 -18.18 9.45 -19.27
C ALA A 27 -17.35 9.44 -17.98
N LEU A 28 -17.93 9.88 -16.85
CA LEU A 28 -17.25 9.87 -15.57
C LEU A 28 -16.93 8.45 -15.09
N VAL A 29 -17.89 7.52 -15.20
CA VAL A 29 -17.69 6.10 -14.86
C VAL A 29 -16.61 5.47 -15.76
N ALA A 30 -16.61 5.78 -17.06
CA ALA A 30 -15.59 5.30 -17.98
C ALA A 30 -14.19 5.76 -17.59
N VAL A 31 -14.01 7.05 -17.27
CA VAL A 31 -12.71 7.59 -16.85
C VAL A 31 -12.24 6.97 -15.53
N VAL A 32 -13.12 6.87 -14.54
CA VAL A 32 -12.79 6.29 -13.22
C VAL A 32 -12.42 4.81 -13.35
N SER A 33 -13.17 4.03 -14.14
CA SER A 33 -12.91 2.61 -14.37
C SER A 33 -11.57 2.39 -15.09
N VAL A 34 -11.27 3.16 -16.13
CA VAL A 34 -9.98 3.13 -16.84
C VAL A 34 -8.82 3.45 -15.88
N ARG A 35 -8.96 4.49 -15.06
CA ARG A 35 -7.93 4.87 -14.08
C ARG A 35 -7.70 3.77 -13.04
N ASN A 36 -8.76 3.14 -12.54
CA ASN A 36 -8.67 2.05 -11.59
C ASN A 36 -8.02 0.81 -12.21
N ALA A 37 -8.38 0.46 -13.44
CA ALA A 37 -7.77 -0.64 -14.18
C ALA A 37 -6.26 -0.39 -14.41
N ALA A 38 -5.88 0.83 -14.79
CA ALA A 38 -4.48 1.21 -14.96
C ALA A 38 -3.71 1.10 -13.64
N ALA A 39 -4.28 1.56 -12.53
CA ALA A 39 -3.69 1.45 -11.20
C ALA A 39 -3.51 -0.01 -10.76
N ALA A 40 -4.53 -0.87 -10.97
CA ALA A 40 -4.45 -2.30 -10.68
C ALA A 40 -3.36 -2.99 -11.53
N HIS A 41 -3.28 -2.65 -12.81
CA HIS A 41 -2.28 -3.19 -13.72
C HIS A 41 -0.85 -2.72 -13.38
N ALA A 42 -0.69 -1.49 -12.90
CA ALA A 42 0.58 -1.00 -12.35
C ALA A 42 0.94 -1.68 -11.03
N ALA A 43 -0.03 -1.95 -10.16
CA ALA A 43 0.19 -2.65 -8.90
C ALA A 43 0.62 -4.11 -9.12
N ALA A 44 0.01 -4.81 -10.07
CA ALA A 44 0.35 -6.20 -10.42
C ALA A 44 1.79 -6.35 -10.94
N ARG A 45 2.35 -5.32 -11.58
CA ARG A 45 3.72 -5.33 -12.13
C ARG A 45 4.74 -4.63 -11.25
N ARG A 46 4.32 -4.12 -10.09
CA ARG A 46 5.23 -3.41 -9.20
C ARG A 46 6.21 -4.42 -8.60
N PRO A 47 7.52 -4.19 -8.68
CA PRO A 47 8.48 -5.04 -7.98
C PRO A 47 8.16 -5.01 -6.48
N ARG A 48 8.43 -6.12 -5.79
CA ARG A 48 8.26 -6.21 -4.34
C ARG A 48 8.96 -5.02 -3.70
N ARG A 49 8.21 -4.19 -2.96
CA ARG A 49 8.79 -3.05 -2.24
C ARG A 49 9.90 -3.57 -1.34
N VAL A 50 11.13 -3.14 -1.60
CA VAL A 50 12.24 -3.37 -0.68
C VAL A 50 11.90 -2.58 0.58
N ARG A 51 11.89 -3.28 1.73
CA ARG A 51 11.67 -2.62 3.01
C ARG A 51 12.84 -1.66 3.25
N SER A 52 12.53 -0.46 3.75
CA SER A 52 13.59 0.45 4.17
C SER A 52 14.45 -0.22 5.24
N GLU A 53 15.76 -0.19 5.04
CA GLU A 53 16.74 -0.60 6.05
C GLU A 53 16.89 0.46 7.15
N TRP A 54 16.43 1.69 6.89
CA TRP A 54 16.40 2.75 7.89
C TRP A 54 15.32 2.48 8.93
N GLY A 55 15.71 2.42 10.20
CA GLY A 55 14.82 2.06 11.32
C GLY A 55 14.54 0.55 11.46
N HIS A 56 15.26 -0.32 10.74
CA HIS A 56 15.05 -1.77 10.86
C HIS A 56 15.28 -2.24 12.30
N PRO A 57 14.33 -2.97 12.95
CA PRO A 57 14.44 -3.36 14.36
C PRO A 57 15.73 -4.13 14.70
N ALA A 58 16.24 -4.96 13.77
CA ALA A 58 17.52 -5.66 13.97
C ALA A 58 18.72 -4.72 14.16
N ARG A 59 18.64 -3.45 13.72
CA ARG A 59 19.68 -2.44 13.96
C ARG A 59 19.47 -1.64 15.25
N GLN A 60 18.32 -1.79 15.92
CA GLN A 60 18.06 -1.18 17.23
C GLN A 60 18.78 -1.92 18.36
N HIS A 61 19.22 -3.15 18.11
CA HIS A 61 20.02 -3.94 19.05
C HIS A 61 21.43 -4.15 18.50
N ARG A 62 22.43 -4.03 19.37
CA ARG A 62 23.82 -4.31 19.03
C ARG A 62 24.02 -5.81 18.86
N THR A 63 24.58 -6.23 17.73
CA THR A 63 25.02 -7.61 17.53
C THR A 63 26.24 -7.92 18.42
N ALA A 64 26.29 -9.11 18.99
CA ALA A 64 27.43 -9.56 19.77
C ALA A 64 28.72 -9.57 18.94
N LEU A 65 29.82 -9.09 19.51
CA LEU A 65 31.14 -9.16 18.89
C LEU A 65 31.63 -10.62 18.90
N ARG A 66 32.07 -11.12 17.75
CA ARG A 66 32.69 -12.46 17.64
C ARG A 66 34.15 -12.33 18.04
N VAL A 67 34.48 -12.76 19.26
CA VAL A 67 35.87 -12.88 19.73
C VAL A 67 36.40 -14.28 19.42
N GLY A 68 37.67 -14.37 19.02
CA GLY A 68 38.34 -15.64 18.76
C GLY A 68 39.84 -15.56 19.10
N PRO A 69 40.50 -16.70 19.39
CA PRO A 69 41.94 -16.71 19.65
C PRO A 69 42.71 -16.01 18.53
N GLY A 70 43.59 -15.08 18.86
CA GLY A 70 44.43 -14.34 17.90
C GLY A 70 43.77 -13.14 17.20
N GLN A 71 42.44 -12.97 17.25
CA GLN A 71 41.72 -11.91 16.51
C GLN A 71 42.10 -10.48 16.96
N TRP A 72 42.41 -10.30 18.25
CA TRP A 72 42.90 -9.02 18.79
C TRP A 72 44.34 -8.69 18.36
N ARG A 73 45.16 -9.68 18.04
CA ARG A 73 46.53 -9.44 17.54
C ARG A 73 46.53 -9.15 16.04
N ALA A 74 45.55 -9.68 15.32
CA ALA A 74 45.34 -9.43 13.90
C ALA A 74 44.70 -8.05 13.61
N SER A 75 44.30 -7.29 14.64
CA SER A 75 43.71 -5.95 14.47
C SER A 75 44.74 -4.82 14.41
N SER A 76 46.02 -5.08 14.70
CA SER A 76 47.10 -4.15 14.40
C SER A 76 47.65 -4.43 13.00
N TRP A 77 47.86 -3.38 12.23
CA TRP A 77 48.46 -3.44 10.89
C TRP A 77 49.97 -3.69 10.97
#